data_AF-V7F9B5-F1
#
_entry.id   AF-V7F9B5-F1
#
_cell.length_a   1.000
_cell.length_b   1.000
_cell.length_c   1.000
_cell.angle_alpha   90.00
_cell.angle_beta   90.00
_cell.angle_gamma   90.00
#
_symmetry.space_group_name_H-M   'P 1'
#
loop_
_entity.id
_entity.type
_entity.pdbx_description
1 polymer ?
#
loop_
_entity_poly.entity_id
_entity_poly.type
_entity_poly.pdbx_seq_one_letter_code
_entity_poly.pdbx_strand_id
1 'polypeptide(L)'
;MRKSSAVAGMLVLALSTAPSLSGETTPVGTPISIEAVRLASDRVYSDLLRRAYANGWRYPPEQIKSGFKRHFEETRLQLIDQGYIIVPDVSESASQ
;
A
#
# COMPACT_ATOMS: atom_id res chain seq x y z
N MET A 1 -26.42 -1.31 47.48
CA MET A 1 -25.17 -0.87 48.13
C MET A 1 -24.28 -0.21 47.10
N ARG A 2 -23.73 0.95 47.46
CA ARG A 2 -22.83 1.84 46.69
C ARG A 2 -21.59 1.05 46.23
N LYS A 3 -20.96 1.35 45.09
CA LYS A 3 -20.04 2.49 44.91
C LYS A 3 -19.83 2.81 43.41
N SER A 4 -19.88 4.10 43.11
CA SER A 4 -19.52 4.77 41.86
C SER A 4 -18.07 4.54 41.43
N SER A 5 -17.73 4.73 40.15
CA SER A 5 -16.86 5.83 39.73
C SER A 5 -16.74 5.89 38.20
N ALA A 6 -17.12 7.04 37.63
CA ALA A 6 -16.76 7.44 36.28
C ALA A 6 -15.27 7.82 36.23
N VAL A 7 -14.59 7.54 35.11
CA VAL A 7 -13.43 8.33 34.67
C VAL A 7 -13.58 8.54 33.17
N ALA A 8 -13.89 9.79 32.84
CA ALA A 8 -13.82 10.33 31.50
C ALA A 8 -12.35 10.41 31.05
N GLY A 9 -12.08 9.97 29.83
CA GLY A 9 -10.79 10.13 29.16
C GLY A 9 -11.01 10.64 27.74
N MET A 10 -11.42 11.90 27.62
CA MET A 10 -11.50 12.59 26.33
C MET A 10 -10.07 13.01 25.94
N LEU A 11 -9.42 12.24 25.08
CA LEU A 11 -8.10 12.57 24.56
C LEU A 11 -8.26 13.52 23.36
N VAL A 12 -8.29 14.83 23.64
CA VAL A 12 -8.19 15.85 22.58
C VAL A 12 -6.70 16.05 22.29
N LEU A 13 -6.22 15.44 21.21
CA LEU A 13 -4.91 15.77 20.64
C LEU A 13 -5.06 17.01 19.76
N ALA A 14 -5.14 18.17 20.41
CA ALA A 14 -4.85 19.44 19.75
C ALA A 14 -3.36 19.74 19.95
N LEU A 15 -2.56 19.57 18.90
CA LEU A 15 -1.22 20.17 18.87
C LEU A 15 -0.84 20.66 17.47
N SER A 16 -0.80 21.99 17.41
CA SER A 16 0.09 22.81 16.57
C SER A 16 -0.25 23.00 15.10
N THR A 17 -0.91 24.15 14.83
CA THR A 17 -0.68 24.93 13.62
C THR A 17 0.76 25.46 13.60
N ALA A 18 1.55 25.08 12.60
CA ALA A 18 2.66 25.91 12.14
C ALA A 18 2.61 25.96 10.60
N PRO A 19 2.54 27.15 9.98
CA PRO A 19 2.72 27.29 8.55
C PRO A 19 4.21 27.26 8.28
N SER A 20 4.69 26.25 7.57
CA SER A 20 6.04 26.26 7.02
C SER A 20 5.94 26.07 5.53
N LEU A 21 5.69 27.20 4.85
CA LEU A 21 6.06 27.39 3.46
C LEU A 21 7.60 27.42 3.43
N SER A 22 8.22 26.25 3.43
CA SER A 22 9.62 26.10 3.10
C SER A 22 9.67 25.62 1.67
N GLY A 23 10.17 26.47 0.77
CA GLY A 23 10.49 26.11 -0.59
C GLY A 23 11.56 25.03 -0.57
N GLU A 24 11.13 23.77 -0.54
CA GLU A 24 11.96 22.63 -0.79
C GLU A 24 11.70 22.24 -2.23
N THR A 25 12.75 22.17 -3.04
CA THR A 25 12.75 21.52 -4.35
C THR A 25 11.79 20.33 -4.33
N THR A 26 10.78 20.35 -5.21
CA THR A 26 9.86 19.23 -5.43
C THR A 26 10.66 17.93 -5.32
N PRO A 27 10.37 17.04 -4.36
CA PRO A 27 11.09 15.78 -4.29
C PRO A 27 10.87 15.11 -5.63
N VAL A 28 11.94 14.99 -6.40
CA VAL A 28 11.96 14.16 -7.60
C VAL A 28 11.58 12.79 -7.08
N GLY A 29 10.34 12.36 -7.37
CA GLY A 29 9.75 11.19 -6.75
C GLY A 29 10.67 9.98 -6.93
N THR A 30 10.74 9.13 -5.92
CA THR A 30 11.69 8.01 -5.95
C THR A 30 11.27 7.04 -7.06
N PRO A 31 12.12 6.77 -8.07
CA PRO A 31 11.75 5.89 -9.15
C PRO A 31 11.71 4.43 -8.68
N ILE A 32 10.69 3.69 -9.11
CA ILE A 32 10.56 2.25 -8.90
C ILE A 32 10.10 1.60 -10.21
N SER A 33 10.71 0.49 -10.62
CA SER A 33 10.30 -0.19 -11.86
C SER A 33 8.96 -0.88 -11.68
N ILE A 34 8.18 -0.96 -12.76
CA ILE A 34 6.90 -1.68 -12.76
C ILE A 34 7.08 -3.16 -12.40
N GLU A 35 8.19 -3.78 -12.79
CA GLU A 35 8.50 -5.17 -12.41
C GLU A 35 8.77 -5.32 -10.91
N ALA A 36 9.46 -4.34 -10.29
CA ALA A 36 9.65 -4.36 -8.84
C ALA A 36 8.31 -4.25 -8.10
N VAL A 37 7.37 -3.44 -8.61
CA VAL A 37 6.01 -3.35 -8.06
C VAL A 37 5.25 -4.67 -8.22
N ARG A 38 5.35 -5.33 -9.38
CA ARG A 38 4.74 -6.66 -9.60
C ARG A 38 5.28 -7.70 -8.63
N LEU A 39 6.61 -7.83 -8.54
CA LEU A 39 7.26 -8.81 -7.66
C LEU A 39 6.89 -8.59 -6.18
N ALA A 40 6.86 -7.34 -5.73
CA ALA A 40 6.43 -6.99 -4.38
C ALA A 40 4.96 -7.34 -4.13
N SER A 41 4.08 -6.95 -5.05
CA SER A 41 2.64 -7.26 -4.99
C SER A 41 2.41 -8.78 -4.95
N ASP A 42 3.04 -9.52 -5.85
CA ASP A 42 2.86 -10.96 -5.99
C ASP A 42 3.30 -11.71 -4.74
N ARG A 43 4.41 -11.29 -4.13
CA ARG A 43 4.89 -11.86 -2.86
C ARG A 43 3.87 -11.65 -1.75
N VAL A 44 3.38 -10.43 -1.57
CA VAL A 44 2.42 -10.10 -0.50
C VAL A 44 1.09 -10.82 -0.71
N TYR A 45 0.56 -10.83 -1.94
CA TYR A 45 -0.70 -11.49 -2.23
C TYR A 45 -0.60 -13.02 -2.12
N SER A 46 0.52 -13.62 -2.53
CA SER A 46 0.79 -15.05 -2.32
C SER A 46 0.83 -15.42 -0.84
N ASP A 47 1.45 -14.58 -0.01
CA ASP A 47 1.49 -14.78 1.44
C ASP A 47 0.09 -14.65 2.07
N LEU A 48 -0.77 -13.76 1.55
CA LEU A 48 -2.18 -13.67 1.94
C LEU A 48 -2.96 -14.94 1.57
N LEU A 49 -2.79 -15.45 0.34
CA LEU A 49 -3.43 -16.70 -0.09
C LEU A 49 -2.97 -17.90 0.75
N ARG A 50 -1.67 -17.97 1.09
CA ARG A 50 -1.14 -19.03 1.95
C ARG A 50 -1.79 -19.02 3.34
N ARG A 51 -1.95 -17.84 3.94
CA ARG A 51 -2.64 -17.67 5.23
C ARG A 51 -4.12 -18.02 5.14
N ALA A 52 -4.79 -17.59 4.09
CA ALA A 52 -6.19 -17.93 3.85
C ALA A 52 -6.38 -19.46 3.70
N TYR A 53 -5.49 -20.11 2.94
CA TYR A 53 -5.48 -21.56 2.78
C TYR A 53 -5.27 -22.30 4.11
N ALA A 54 -4.32 -21.84 4.93
CA ALA A 54 -4.08 -22.39 6.26
C ALA A 54 -5.32 -22.26 7.18
N ASN A 55 -6.11 -21.20 6.99
CA ASN A 55 -7.37 -20.95 7.70
C ASN A 55 -8.59 -21.65 7.07
N GLY A 56 -8.40 -22.57 6.12
CA GLY A 56 -9.47 -23.36 5.51
C GLY A 56 -10.17 -22.70 4.31
N TRP A 57 -9.81 -21.47 3.94
CA TRP A 57 -10.37 -20.82 2.76
C TRP A 57 -9.82 -21.44 1.48
N ARG A 58 -10.68 -21.61 0.46
CA ARG A 58 -10.33 -22.13 -0.86
C ARG A 58 -10.94 -21.22 -1.91
N TYR A 59 -10.11 -20.57 -2.70
CA TYR A 59 -10.54 -19.69 -3.79
C TYR A 59 -10.39 -20.42 -5.13
N PRO A 60 -11.38 -20.32 -6.03
CA PRO A 60 -11.25 -20.84 -7.39
C PRO A 60 -10.15 -20.09 -8.15
N PRO A 61 -9.52 -20.71 -9.17
CA PRO A 61 -8.42 -20.10 -9.92
C PRO A 61 -8.72 -18.70 -10.49
N GLU A 62 -9.95 -18.49 -10.99
CA GLU A 62 -10.36 -17.19 -11.54
C GLU A 62 -10.40 -16.07 -10.48
N GLN A 63 -10.78 -16.39 -9.24
CA GLN A 63 -10.74 -15.43 -8.13
C GLN A 63 -9.31 -15.14 -7.68
N ILE A 64 -8.42 -16.14 -7.73
CA ILE A 64 -7.00 -15.93 -7.45
C ILE A 64 -6.41 -14.97 -8.48
N LYS A 65 -6.65 -15.22 -9.77
CA LYS A 65 -6.16 -14.37 -10.87
C LYS A 65 -6.68 -12.94 -10.79
N SER A 66 -7.98 -12.75 -10.58
CA SER A 66 -8.56 -11.41 -10.45
C SER A 66 -8.03 -10.69 -9.20
N GLY A 67 -7.79 -11.43 -8.12
CA GLY A 67 -7.20 -10.90 -6.89
C GLY A 67 -5.76 -10.44 -7.04
N PHE A 68 -4.90 -11.18 -7.76
CA PHE A 68 -3.54 -10.72 -8.10
C PHE A 68 -3.59 -9.40 -8.88
N LYS A 69 -4.44 -9.33 -9.91
CA LYS A 69 -4.61 -8.10 -10.71
C LYS A 69 -5.00 -6.91 -9.84
N ARG A 70 -6.04 -7.07 -9.01
CA ARG A 70 -6.52 -6.02 -8.11
C ARG A 70 -5.45 -5.60 -7.10
N HIS A 71 -4.78 -6.56 -6.47
CA HIS A 71 -3.74 -6.27 -5.47
C HIS A 71 -2.56 -5.50 -6.07
N PHE A 72 -2.16 -5.84 -7.31
CA PHE A 72 -1.14 -5.09 -8.05
C PHE A 72 -1.59 -3.64 -8.31
N GLU A 73 -2.81 -3.44 -8.79
CA GLU A 73 -3.37 -2.10 -9.03
C GLU A 73 -3.44 -1.26 -7.75
N GLU A 74 -3.90 -1.85 -6.65
CA GLU A 74 -3.95 -1.21 -5.32
C GLU A 74 -2.54 -0.84 -4.81
N THR A 75 -1.58 -1.77 -4.90
CA THR A 75 -0.18 -1.53 -4.50
C THR A 75 0.44 -0.40 -5.30
N ARG A 76 0.21 -0.38 -6.62
CA ARG A 76 0.65 0.69 -7.51
C ARG A 76 0.08 2.05 -7.10
N LEU A 77 -1.22 2.12 -6.82
CA LEU A 77 -1.86 3.38 -6.40
C LEU A 77 -1.32 3.87 -5.06
N GLN A 78 -1.10 2.97 -4.10
CA GLN A 78 -0.50 3.31 -2.79
C GLN A 78 0.92 3.87 -2.93
N LEU A 79 1.74 3.31 -3.82
CA LEU A 79 3.09 3.83 -4.07
C LEU A 79 3.07 5.22 -4.70
N ILE A 80 2.14 5.46 -5.64
CA ILE A 80 1.95 6.78 -6.23
C ILE A 80 1.53 7.80 -5.16
N ASP A 81 0.58 7.43 -4.29
CA ASP A 81 0.13 8.26 -3.16
C ASP A 81 1.28 8.56 -2.17
N GLN A 82 2.23 7.65 -2.03
CA GLN A 82 3.45 7.83 -1.23
C GLN A 82 4.55 8.66 -1.93
N GLY A 83 4.34 9.10 -3.18
CA GLY A 83 5.28 9.93 -3.92
C GLY A 83 6.33 9.17 -4.76
N TYR A 84 6.13 7.86 -4.99
CA TYR A 84 6.96 7.10 -5.92
C TYR A 84 6.57 7.36 -7.39
N ILE A 85 7.56 7.32 -8.27
CA ILE A 85 7.36 7.37 -9.73
C ILE A 85 7.56 5.97 -10.28
N ILE A 86 6.49 5.38 -10.84
CA ILE A 86 6.58 4.06 -11.46
C ILE A 86 7.10 4.21 -12.87
N VAL A 87 8.27 3.63 -13.14
CA VAL A 87 8.91 3.65 -14.45
C VAL A 87 8.68 2.32 -15.19
N PRO A 88 8.49 2.35 -16.53
CA PRO A 88 8.41 1.13 -17.32
C PRO A 88 9.77 0.42 -17.34
N ASP A 89 9.77 -0.88 -17.60
CA ASP A 89 11.02 -1.61 -17.82
C ASP A 89 11.60 -1.24 -19.18
N VAL A 90 12.92 -1.07 -19.26
CA VAL A 90 13.63 -0.53 -20.44
C VAL A 90 13.79 -1.57 -21.57
N SER A 91 13.06 -2.70 -21.56
CA SER A 91 13.32 -3.80 -22.50
C SER A 91 12.49 -3.82 -23.80
N GLU A 92 11.80 -2.73 -24.17
CA GLU A 92 10.94 -2.68 -25.36
C GLU A 92 11.36 -1.63 -26.41
N SER A 93 12.67 -1.39 -26.58
CA SER A 93 13.17 -0.51 -27.66
C SER A 93 14.41 -1.03 -28.40
N ALA A 94 14.58 -2.35 -28.49
CA ALA A 94 15.65 -2.96 -29.29
C ALA A 94 15.15 -4.19 -30.08
N SER A 95 14.16 -3.99 -30.95
CA SER A 95 14.01 -4.80 -32.16
C SER A 95 13.12 -4.03 -33.13
N GLN A 96 13.77 -3.21 -33.95
CA GLN A 96 13.23 -2.67 -35.19
C GLN A 96 13.78 -3.49 -36.35
#